data_AF-A0A9Q9DP55-F1
#
_entry.id   AF-A0A9Q9DP55-F1
#
_cell.length_a   1.000
_cell.length_b   1.000
_cell.length_c   1.000
_cell.angle_alpha   90.00
_cell.angle_beta   90.00
_cell.angle_gamma   90.00
#
_symmetry.space_group_name_H-M   'P 1'
#
loop_
_entity.id
_entity.type
_entity.pdbx_description
1 polymer ?
#
loop_
_entity_poly.entity_id
_entity_poly.type
_entity_poly.pdbx_seq_one_letter_code
_entity_poly.pdbx_strand_id
1 'polypeptide(L)'
;MNDSALKDFLTPISEGSSWAAKCTRKLLEADNLTEIAGGLVAQNGRKPVELIKSVFDFPIFLSGVTNYFLPWLGLTAQLPYETDSISGNFESFCLAVGSPMLTTFSLISTALNAHSTSIIFAAKFGNGKTTSHLREAVESAEYFLRGSQQSPIRIKEDQFRQLFEEDTERLRDRWLPLEQRLHNTRRQYTFSLFAQTFFAVVAWVLTIVGSYITSLGQHSEALLLSSGTLWTWLVPVVLGWMAVGTQSRKNTVREAIQGEIIRGKSAPIKALEAESGFINPPLTVIHQALWSQVQGDEACQGPAYNYARILTYPKLRNRIVDEFERKRALLEAQKAQANTSKPMQELQRNNTVQLEAGSSHNIDEPYMTWKDVKASSDWKRNFVTSNVIAVFLQWGITGSAIVISYLTEVRGLGCRSGSYLLYGVLATSAHILLLVSVFLSHHVMLMYQAERQKGATGPRYEVPRSAQIKWIGRLAVLMRFFGKSIAVINAIWIILSSIFELIGFYESCWCTGTVLGLGNRAWVVLFVSGDKMREEAEASWIGGLAMSLFTMIFTYLFSKSLA
;
A
#
# COMPACT_ATOMS: atom_id res chain seq x y z
N MET A 1 -22.93 52.11 7.13
CA MET A 1 -22.49 52.87 5.94
C MET A 1 -23.63 52.90 4.94
N ASN A 2 -23.82 53.99 4.19
CA ASN A 2 -24.70 53.99 3.01
C ASN A 2 -23.93 53.47 1.78
N ASP A 3 -24.62 53.17 0.68
CA ASP A 3 -24.01 52.56 -0.52
C ASP A 3 -22.88 53.39 -1.10
N SER A 4 -23.01 54.72 -1.10
CA SER A 4 -21.93 55.62 -1.54
C SER A 4 -20.68 55.44 -0.67
N ALA A 5 -20.82 55.49 0.66
CA ALA A 5 -19.67 55.33 1.56
C ALA A 5 -19.03 53.94 1.47
N LEU A 6 -19.83 52.89 1.23
CA LEU A 6 -19.31 51.54 1.01
C LEU A 6 -18.58 51.43 -0.32
N LYS A 7 -19.14 52.02 -1.38
CA LYS A 7 -18.49 52.09 -2.68
C LYS A 7 -17.16 52.83 -2.58
N ASP A 8 -17.13 53.98 -1.90
CA ASP A 8 -15.93 54.79 -1.71
C ASP A 8 -14.87 54.07 -0.86
N PHE A 9 -15.29 53.28 0.12
CA PHE A 9 -14.39 52.46 0.94
C PHE A 9 -13.81 51.25 0.17
N LEU A 10 -14.63 50.61 -0.66
CA LEU A 10 -14.27 49.40 -1.40
C LEU A 10 -13.57 49.68 -2.74
N THR A 11 -13.79 50.85 -3.35
CA THR A 11 -13.20 51.20 -4.66
C THR A 11 -11.67 51.15 -4.64
N PRO A 12 -10.96 51.77 -3.66
CA PRO A 12 -9.50 51.67 -3.55
C PRO A 12 -9.00 50.22 -3.37
N ILE A 13 -9.81 49.37 -2.73
CA ILE A 13 -9.51 47.95 -2.54
C ILE A 13 -9.68 47.19 -3.86
N SER A 14 -10.67 47.54 -4.68
CA SER A 14 -11.00 46.87 -5.96
C SER A 14 -10.01 47.12 -7.10
N GLU A 15 -9.26 48.22 -7.01
CA GLU A 15 -8.25 48.63 -8.00
C GLU A 15 -6.97 47.78 -7.95
N GLY A 16 -6.80 46.99 -6.88
CA GLY A 16 -5.68 46.05 -6.75
C GLY A 16 -5.72 44.89 -7.76
N SER A 17 -4.56 44.23 -7.90
CA SER A 17 -4.43 42.96 -8.63
C SER A 17 -4.69 41.72 -7.77
N SER A 18 -4.89 41.91 -6.46
CA SER A 18 -5.09 40.83 -5.49
C SER A 18 -6.43 40.10 -5.67
N TRP A 19 -6.54 38.90 -5.12
CA TRP A 19 -7.81 38.16 -5.13
C TRP A 19 -8.90 38.93 -4.36
N ALA A 20 -8.55 39.57 -3.24
CA ALA A 20 -9.44 40.42 -2.47
C ALA A 20 -9.96 41.58 -3.35
N ALA A 21 -9.09 42.23 -4.13
CA ALA A 21 -9.50 43.26 -5.08
C ALA A 21 -10.46 42.73 -6.16
N LYS A 22 -10.25 41.51 -6.65
CA LYS A 22 -11.18 40.86 -7.59
C LYS A 22 -12.52 40.50 -6.94
N CYS A 23 -12.54 40.05 -5.68
CA CYS A 23 -13.77 39.83 -4.94
C CYS A 23 -14.51 41.12 -4.69
N THR A 24 -13.79 42.17 -4.26
CA THR A 24 -14.34 43.50 -4.01
C THR A 24 -14.88 44.12 -5.28
N ARG A 25 -14.22 43.92 -6.44
CA ARG A 25 -14.73 44.35 -7.74
C ARG A 25 -16.05 43.66 -8.09
N LYS A 26 -16.14 42.35 -7.91
CA LYS A 26 -17.40 41.61 -8.07
C LYS A 26 -18.47 42.06 -7.07
N LEU A 27 -18.08 42.44 -5.86
CA LEU A 27 -18.98 42.95 -4.83
C LEU A 27 -19.52 44.34 -5.20
N LEU A 28 -18.68 45.19 -5.81
CA LEU A 28 -19.04 46.51 -6.34
C LEU A 28 -19.94 46.42 -7.58
N GLU A 29 -19.92 45.30 -8.28
CA GLU A 29 -20.80 44.99 -9.42
C GLU A 29 -22.16 44.40 -9.00
N ALA A 30 -22.39 44.11 -7.71
CA ALA A 30 -23.63 43.52 -7.23
C ALA A 30 -24.74 44.58 -7.06
N ASP A 31 -25.96 44.26 -7.49
CA ASP A 31 -27.12 45.18 -7.50
C ASP A 31 -27.65 45.57 -6.09
N ASN A 32 -27.19 44.90 -5.02
CA ASN A 32 -27.74 45.07 -3.66
C ASN A 32 -26.65 45.29 -2.59
N LEU A 33 -25.79 46.29 -2.79
CA LEU A 33 -24.72 46.67 -1.85
C LEU A 33 -25.23 47.04 -0.44
N THR A 34 -26.47 47.51 -0.32
CA THR A 34 -27.07 48.03 0.91
C THR A 34 -27.36 46.92 1.93
N GLU A 35 -27.74 45.74 1.47
CA GLU A 35 -27.97 44.55 2.30
C GLU A 35 -26.63 43.99 2.83
N ILE A 36 -25.58 44.05 2.02
CA ILE A 36 -24.22 43.65 2.36
C ILE A 36 -23.59 44.63 3.36
N ALA A 37 -23.87 45.94 3.21
CA ALA A 37 -23.44 46.99 4.12
C ALA A 37 -23.99 46.81 5.55
N GLY A 38 -25.18 46.21 5.68
CA GLY A 38 -25.81 45.90 6.97
C GLY A 38 -25.03 44.86 7.78
N GLY A 39 -24.31 43.93 7.12
CA GLY A 39 -23.50 42.90 7.78
C GLY A 39 -22.07 43.32 8.14
N LEU A 40 -21.57 44.42 7.55
CA LEU A 40 -20.17 44.88 7.70
C LEU A 40 -19.92 45.78 8.92
N VAL A 41 -20.95 46.09 9.72
CA VAL A 41 -20.81 46.93 10.91
C VAL A 41 -20.23 46.11 12.07
N ALA A 42 -18.90 46.05 12.14
CA ALA A 42 -18.18 45.58 13.33
C ALA A 42 -18.23 46.64 14.44
N GLN A 43 -18.44 46.16 15.66
CA GLN A 43 -18.93 46.93 16.82
C GLN A 43 -17.95 47.94 17.43
N ASN A 44 -16.67 48.04 17.02
CA ASN A 44 -15.70 48.90 17.69
C ASN A 44 -14.58 49.39 16.75
N GLY A 45 -14.73 50.59 16.20
CA GLY A 45 -13.82 51.15 15.19
C GLY A 45 -12.44 51.60 15.68
N ARG A 46 -11.42 50.72 15.66
CA ARG A 46 -10.00 51.10 15.55
C ARG A 46 -9.09 50.06 14.86
N LYS A 47 -8.27 50.58 13.92
CA LYS A 47 -6.92 50.18 13.42
C LYS A 47 -6.74 48.95 12.49
N PRO A 48 -5.62 48.92 11.71
CA PRO A 48 -5.63 48.93 10.24
C PRO A 48 -5.89 47.55 9.65
N VAL A 49 -6.69 47.53 8.60
CA VAL A 49 -6.84 46.35 7.75
C VAL A 49 -5.74 46.42 6.69
N GLU A 50 -4.78 45.51 6.74
CA GLU A 50 -3.83 45.32 5.65
C GLU A 50 -4.48 44.47 4.54
N LEU A 51 -4.43 45.00 3.31
CA LEU A 51 -4.86 44.28 2.12
C LEU A 51 -3.80 43.22 1.78
N ILE A 52 -4.15 41.94 1.88
CA ILE A 52 -3.27 40.85 1.44
C ILE A 52 -3.22 40.86 -0.09
N LYS A 53 -2.14 41.39 -0.66
CA LYS A 53 -1.81 41.28 -2.09
C LYS A 53 -1.18 39.91 -2.35
N SER A 54 -1.95 38.90 -2.76
CA SER A 54 -1.37 37.73 -3.43
C SER A 54 -1.43 37.90 -4.95
N VAL A 55 -0.33 38.41 -5.50
CA VAL A 55 0.08 38.14 -6.88
C VAL A 55 0.94 36.87 -6.80
N PHE A 56 1.00 36.05 -7.85
CA PHE A 56 1.97 34.94 -7.89
C PHE A 56 3.36 35.47 -7.56
N ASP A 57 3.89 35.01 -6.43
CA ASP A 57 5.18 35.42 -5.89
C ASP A 57 6.12 34.23 -6.05
N PHE A 58 7.03 34.35 -7.02
CA PHE A 58 7.97 33.28 -7.33
C PHE A 58 8.87 32.90 -6.14
N PRO A 59 9.43 33.86 -5.37
CA PRO A 59 10.09 33.56 -4.09
C PRO A 59 9.24 32.74 -3.11
N ILE A 60 7.95 33.08 -2.90
CA ILE A 60 7.06 32.31 -2.01
C ILE A 60 6.82 30.91 -2.57
N PHE A 61 6.53 30.80 -3.86
CA PHE A 61 6.38 29.51 -4.55
C PHE A 61 7.63 28.64 -4.40
N LEU A 62 8.81 29.19 -4.70
CA LEU A 62 10.07 28.47 -4.63
C LEU A 62 10.35 27.99 -3.20
N SER A 63 10.17 28.88 -2.21
CA SER A 63 10.29 28.54 -0.79
C SER A 63 9.35 27.41 -0.39
N GLY A 64 8.08 27.46 -0.80
CA GLY A 64 7.11 26.40 -0.53
C GLY A 64 7.42 25.09 -1.27
N VAL A 65 7.95 25.13 -2.49
CA VAL A 65 8.41 23.91 -3.16
C VAL A 65 9.58 23.29 -2.40
N THR A 66 10.61 24.07 -2.06
CA THR A 66 11.86 23.55 -1.48
C THR A 66 11.73 23.12 -0.03
N ASN A 67 11.01 23.90 0.78
CA ASN A 67 10.92 23.67 2.22
C ASN A 67 9.80 22.71 2.58
N TYR A 68 8.80 22.59 1.72
CA TYR A 68 7.57 21.87 2.04
C TYR A 68 7.33 20.67 1.11
N PHE A 69 7.27 20.86 -0.20
CA PHE A 69 6.84 19.79 -1.12
C PHE A 69 7.97 18.81 -1.46
N LEU A 70 9.18 19.33 -1.70
CA LEU A 70 10.34 18.55 -2.13
C LEU A 70 10.79 17.49 -1.10
N PRO A 71 10.77 17.73 0.23
CA PRO A 71 11.07 16.69 1.21
C PRO A 71 10.13 15.47 1.10
N TRP A 72 8.83 15.70 0.88
CA TRP A 72 7.86 14.62 0.70
C TRP A 72 8.07 13.85 -0.60
N LEU A 73 8.33 14.56 -1.71
CA LEU A 73 8.72 13.92 -2.97
C LEU A 73 10.00 13.10 -2.81
N GLY A 74 11.01 13.61 -2.10
CA GLY A 74 12.22 12.87 -1.78
C GLY A 74 11.92 11.56 -1.05
N LEU A 75 11.00 11.58 -0.08
CA LEU A 75 10.60 10.39 0.65
C LEU A 75 9.84 9.36 -0.22
N THR A 76 9.13 9.80 -1.28
CA THR A 76 8.55 8.84 -2.24
C THR A 76 9.64 8.02 -2.94
N ALA A 77 10.84 8.55 -3.16
CA ALA A 77 11.95 7.78 -3.74
C ALA A 77 12.41 6.62 -2.84
N GLN A 78 12.04 6.63 -1.55
CA GLN A 78 12.33 5.55 -0.61
C GLN A 78 11.27 4.43 -0.63
N LEU A 79 10.16 4.58 -1.34
CA LEU A 79 9.20 3.48 -1.50
C LEU A 79 9.86 2.29 -2.23
N PRO A 80 9.62 1.04 -1.80
CA PRO A 80 10.22 -0.12 -2.43
C PRO A 80 9.48 -0.47 -3.73
N TYR A 81 9.99 -0.02 -4.86
CA TYR A 81 9.40 -0.29 -6.18
C TYR A 81 9.74 -1.71 -6.66
N GLU A 82 11.03 -2.02 -6.77
CA GLU A 82 11.61 -3.35 -7.06
C GLU A 82 10.96 -4.12 -8.23
N THR A 83 10.45 -3.39 -9.22
CA THR A 83 9.80 -4.01 -10.39
C THR A 83 10.82 -4.29 -11.51
N ASP A 84 10.40 -5.09 -12.50
CA ASP A 84 11.28 -5.53 -13.58
C ASP A 84 11.59 -4.44 -14.63
N SER A 85 10.81 -3.36 -14.68
CA SER A 85 10.88 -2.30 -15.71
C SER A 85 10.71 -0.89 -15.15
N ILE A 86 11.15 0.12 -15.91
CA ILE A 86 10.93 1.54 -15.57
C ILE A 86 9.43 1.86 -15.50
N SER A 87 8.64 1.33 -16.44
CA SER A 87 7.18 1.49 -16.44
C SER A 87 6.54 0.85 -15.21
N GLY A 88 7.02 -0.31 -14.76
CA GLY A 88 6.56 -0.95 -13.52
C GLY A 88 6.90 -0.11 -12.29
N ASN A 89 8.07 0.52 -12.23
CA ASN A 89 8.45 1.38 -11.12
C ASN A 89 7.55 2.63 -11.07
N PHE A 90 7.28 3.23 -12.22
CA PHE A 90 6.36 4.36 -12.31
C PHE A 90 4.93 3.96 -11.93
N GLU A 91 4.46 2.80 -12.37
CA GLU A 91 3.14 2.28 -11.98
C GLU A 91 3.07 2.02 -10.47
N SER A 92 4.10 1.41 -9.89
CA SER A 92 4.22 1.17 -8.45
C SER A 92 4.23 2.47 -7.65
N PHE A 93 4.89 3.52 -8.15
CA PHE A 93 4.79 4.89 -7.62
C PHE A 93 3.35 5.42 -7.67
N CYS A 94 2.69 5.35 -8.82
CA CYS A 94 1.31 5.80 -8.94
C CYS A 94 0.34 5.00 -8.06
N LEU A 95 0.54 3.69 -7.89
CA LEU A 95 -0.25 2.85 -7.00
C LEU A 95 -0.07 3.26 -5.54
N ALA A 96 1.18 3.53 -5.11
CA ALA A 96 1.47 3.93 -3.75
C ALA A 96 0.98 5.35 -3.42
N VAL A 97 1.31 6.34 -4.25
CA VAL A 97 0.94 7.75 -4.03
C VAL A 97 -0.55 7.99 -4.31
N GLY A 98 -1.10 7.31 -5.32
CA GLY A 98 -2.50 7.41 -5.71
C GLY A 98 -3.45 6.61 -4.82
N SER A 99 -2.95 5.62 -4.08
CA SER A 99 -3.74 4.90 -3.08
C SER A 99 -2.89 4.53 -1.85
N PRO A 100 -2.72 5.47 -0.90
CA PRO A 100 -2.09 5.18 0.39
C PRO A 100 -2.76 3.99 1.10
N MET A 101 -4.08 3.84 0.94
CA MET A 101 -4.84 2.68 1.41
C MET A 101 -4.31 1.36 0.83
N LEU A 102 -4.14 1.24 -0.48
CA LEU A 102 -3.65 0.02 -1.12
C LEU A 102 -2.22 -0.32 -0.68
N THR A 103 -1.30 0.65 -0.70
CA THR A 103 0.09 0.41 -0.28
C THR A 103 0.19 0.02 1.19
N THR A 104 -0.65 0.62 2.05
CA THR A 104 -0.74 0.24 3.47
C THR A 104 -1.31 -1.16 3.63
N PHE A 105 -2.37 -1.50 2.90
CA PHE A 105 -2.89 -2.87 2.89
C PHE A 105 -1.81 -3.87 2.44
N SER A 106 -1.07 -3.56 1.39
CA SER A 106 0.03 -4.40 0.88
C SER A 106 1.13 -4.59 1.93
N LEU A 107 1.53 -3.51 2.62
CA LEU A 107 2.50 -3.53 3.71
C LEU A 107 2.02 -4.40 4.88
N ILE A 108 0.84 -4.12 5.42
CA ILE A 108 0.32 -4.78 6.62
C ILE A 108 0.02 -6.25 6.34
N SER A 109 -0.52 -6.57 5.16
CA SER A 109 -0.74 -7.97 4.78
C SER A 109 0.58 -8.74 4.66
N THR A 110 1.63 -8.11 4.13
CA THR A 110 2.98 -8.71 4.07
C THR A 110 3.55 -8.95 5.48
N ALA A 111 3.43 -7.98 6.38
CA ALA A 111 3.89 -8.07 7.76
C ALA A 111 3.15 -9.18 8.53
N LEU A 112 1.82 -9.20 8.47
CA LEU A 112 0.98 -10.21 9.12
C LEU A 112 1.20 -11.61 8.57
N ASN A 113 1.43 -11.73 7.25
CA ASN A 113 1.79 -12.99 6.62
C ASN A 113 3.15 -13.49 7.12
N ALA A 114 4.17 -12.63 7.20
CA ALA A 114 5.48 -13.00 7.76
C ALA A 114 5.36 -13.43 9.23
N HIS A 115 4.62 -12.68 10.03
CA HIS A 115 4.37 -12.99 11.44
C HIS A 115 3.64 -14.33 11.61
N SER A 116 2.57 -14.55 10.83
CA SER A 116 1.81 -15.81 10.86
C SER A 116 2.66 -17.00 10.41
N THR A 117 3.54 -16.81 9.42
CA THR A 117 4.52 -17.82 9.03
C THR A 117 5.41 -18.18 10.21
N SER A 118 6.00 -17.19 10.90
CA SER A 118 6.87 -17.45 12.05
C SER A 118 6.15 -18.19 13.18
N ILE A 119 4.90 -17.80 13.51
CA ILE A 119 4.09 -18.50 14.51
C ILE A 119 3.85 -19.98 14.12
N ILE A 120 3.50 -20.24 12.87
CA ILE A 120 3.22 -21.62 12.40
C ILE A 120 4.48 -22.48 12.49
N PHE A 121 5.63 -21.94 12.07
CA PHE A 121 6.91 -22.63 12.16
C PHE A 121 7.32 -22.89 13.62
N ALA A 122 7.20 -21.89 14.49
CA ALA A 122 7.48 -22.03 15.92
C ALA A 122 6.55 -23.06 16.59
N ALA A 123 5.25 -23.03 16.30
CA ALA A 123 4.26 -23.96 16.86
C ALA A 123 4.52 -25.40 16.41
N LYS A 124 4.88 -25.61 15.13
CA LYS A 124 5.14 -26.95 14.60
C LYS A 124 6.53 -27.46 14.97
N PHE A 125 7.57 -26.64 14.94
CA PHE A 125 8.96 -27.10 15.00
C PHE A 125 9.77 -26.62 16.23
N GLY A 126 9.24 -25.71 17.06
CA GLY A 126 9.99 -25.06 18.14
C GLY A 126 10.35 -25.93 19.36
N ASN A 127 9.62 -27.00 19.63
CA ASN A 127 9.76 -27.80 20.87
C ASN A 127 10.39 -29.19 20.67
N GLY A 128 10.80 -29.56 19.44
CA GLY A 128 11.23 -30.92 19.10
C GLY A 128 12.73 -31.17 19.19
N LYS A 129 13.13 -32.41 19.56
CA LYS A 129 14.49 -32.96 19.35
C LYS A 129 14.73 -33.29 17.86
N THR A 130 14.51 -32.31 17.00
CA THR A 130 14.78 -32.41 15.57
C THR A 130 16.29 -32.57 15.37
N THR A 131 16.72 -33.30 14.34
CA THR A 131 18.15 -33.33 13.99
C THR A 131 18.62 -31.92 13.67
N SER A 132 19.87 -31.58 14.01
CA SER A 132 20.43 -30.23 13.78
C SER A 132 20.23 -29.77 12.34
N HIS A 133 20.49 -30.63 11.37
CA HIS A 133 20.35 -30.31 9.94
C HIS A 133 18.91 -30.04 9.51
N LEU A 134 17.93 -30.84 9.98
CA LEU A 134 16.53 -30.57 9.64
C LEU A 134 16.03 -29.29 10.30
N ARG A 135 16.48 -28.98 11.53
CA ARG A 135 16.17 -27.71 12.17
C ARG A 135 16.70 -26.52 11.37
N GLU A 136 17.97 -26.57 10.96
CA GLU A 136 18.57 -25.53 10.11
C GLU A 136 17.82 -25.36 8.78
N ALA A 137 17.42 -26.47 8.13
CA ALA A 137 16.62 -26.39 6.90
C ALA A 137 15.25 -25.73 7.11
N VAL A 138 14.60 -26.01 8.25
CA VAL A 138 13.31 -25.41 8.64
C VAL A 138 13.47 -23.90 8.91
N GLU A 139 14.51 -23.50 9.63
CA GLU A 139 14.83 -22.08 9.91
C GLU A 139 15.11 -21.32 8.60
N SER A 140 15.91 -21.90 7.69
CA SER A 140 16.17 -21.31 6.37
C SER A 140 14.91 -21.20 5.50
N ALA A 141 14.01 -22.18 5.56
CA ALA A 141 12.74 -22.15 4.84
C ALA A 141 11.77 -21.10 5.41
N GLU A 142 11.71 -20.95 6.73
CA GLU A 142 10.95 -19.88 7.38
C GLU A 142 11.47 -18.51 6.92
N TYR A 143 12.79 -18.30 6.97
CA TYR A 143 13.42 -17.05 6.53
C TYR A 143 13.11 -16.75 5.07
N PHE A 144 13.25 -17.75 4.20
CA PHE A 144 12.92 -17.62 2.79
C PHE A 144 11.47 -17.18 2.59
N LEU A 145 10.51 -17.90 3.20
CA LEU A 145 9.09 -17.60 3.06
C LEU A 145 8.74 -16.19 3.54
N ARG A 146 9.39 -15.69 4.59
CA ARG A 146 9.18 -14.31 5.06
C ARG A 146 9.69 -13.28 4.05
N GLY A 147 10.90 -13.50 3.51
CA GLY A 147 11.60 -12.56 2.63
C GLY A 147 11.23 -12.63 1.14
N SER A 148 10.50 -13.66 0.71
CA SER A 148 10.22 -13.94 -0.71
C SER A 148 8.85 -13.47 -1.21
N GLN A 149 8.04 -12.85 -0.34
CA GLN A 149 6.64 -12.45 -0.62
C GLN A 149 6.46 -11.50 -1.81
N GLN A 150 7.50 -10.74 -2.15
CA GLN A 150 7.52 -9.79 -3.27
C GLN A 150 7.61 -10.43 -4.66
N SER A 151 7.80 -11.75 -4.73
CA SER A 151 7.88 -12.50 -5.97
C SER A 151 6.79 -13.58 -6.01
N PRO A 152 6.11 -13.80 -7.15
CA PRO A 152 5.23 -14.94 -7.28
C PRO A 152 6.09 -16.21 -7.32
N ILE A 153 5.80 -17.18 -6.46
CA ILE A 153 6.55 -18.44 -6.37
C ILE A 153 5.61 -19.61 -6.62
N ARG A 154 6.10 -20.59 -7.37
CA ARG A 154 5.43 -21.84 -7.70
C ARG A 154 6.30 -23.03 -7.36
N ILE A 155 5.64 -24.14 -7.06
CA ILE A 155 6.26 -25.40 -6.67
C ILE A 155 6.15 -26.38 -7.83
N LYS A 156 7.28 -26.89 -8.32
CA LYS A 156 7.33 -28.05 -9.20
C LYS A 156 7.17 -29.31 -8.38
N GLU A 157 5.95 -29.83 -8.29
CA GLU A 157 5.60 -30.95 -7.41
C GLU A 157 6.56 -32.15 -7.50
N ASP A 158 6.98 -32.56 -8.71
CA ASP A 158 7.88 -33.71 -8.92
C ASP A 158 9.25 -33.47 -8.26
N GLN A 159 9.83 -32.30 -8.51
CA GLN A 159 11.15 -31.93 -7.99
C GLN A 159 11.07 -31.56 -6.51
N PHE A 160 9.93 -31.06 -6.06
CA PHE A 160 9.67 -30.74 -4.68
C PHE A 160 9.55 -31.99 -3.82
N ARG A 161 8.84 -33.02 -4.29
CA ARG A 161 8.82 -34.32 -3.61
C ARG A 161 10.21 -34.94 -3.54
N GLN A 162 10.94 -34.94 -4.66
CA GLN A 162 12.33 -35.42 -4.70
C GLN A 162 13.23 -34.69 -3.68
N LEU A 163 13.10 -33.37 -3.55
CA LEU A 163 13.84 -32.58 -2.56
C LEU A 163 13.63 -33.08 -1.12
N PHE A 164 12.39 -33.46 -0.76
CA PHE A 164 12.06 -33.97 0.58
C PHE A 164 12.33 -35.48 0.76
N GLU A 165 12.59 -36.22 -0.32
CA GLU A 165 13.07 -37.61 -0.25
C GLU A 165 14.56 -37.68 0.12
N GLU A 166 15.35 -36.64 -0.18
CA GLU A 166 16.77 -36.55 0.16
C GLU A 166 17.05 -36.59 1.68
N ASP A 167 18.29 -36.91 2.06
CA ASP A 167 18.75 -36.89 3.45
C ASP A 167 18.70 -35.48 4.06
N THR A 168 18.60 -35.40 5.40
CA THR A 168 18.46 -34.11 6.10
C THR A 168 19.64 -33.16 5.88
N GLU A 169 20.84 -33.69 5.65
CA GLU A 169 22.02 -32.89 5.33
C GLU A 169 21.91 -32.23 3.95
N ARG A 170 21.51 -33.00 2.93
CA ARG A 170 21.30 -32.46 1.58
C ARG A 170 20.15 -31.46 1.56
N LEU A 171 19.06 -31.75 2.27
CA LEU A 171 17.93 -30.82 2.39
C LEU A 171 18.41 -29.48 2.96
N ARG A 172 19.21 -29.50 4.03
CA ARG A 172 19.84 -28.32 4.62
C ARG A 172 20.75 -27.58 3.64
N ASP A 173 21.60 -28.30 2.90
CA ASP A 173 22.50 -27.71 1.91
C ASP A 173 21.76 -27.09 0.70
N ARG A 174 20.48 -27.42 0.51
CA ARG A 174 19.61 -26.75 -0.48
C ARG A 174 18.99 -25.46 0.07
N TRP A 175 18.46 -25.49 1.29
CA TRP A 175 17.75 -24.34 1.88
C TRP A 175 18.69 -23.27 2.46
N LEU A 176 19.81 -23.67 3.06
CA LEU A 176 20.74 -22.72 3.70
C LEU A 176 21.33 -21.68 2.73
N PRO A 177 21.77 -22.05 1.51
CA PRO A 177 22.24 -21.06 0.54
C PRO A 177 21.14 -20.09 0.07
N LEU A 178 19.88 -20.53 0.08
CA LEU A 178 18.75 -19.69 -0.30
C LEU A 178 18.55 -18.58 0.73
N GLU A 179 18.58 -18.93 2.02
CA GLU A 179 18.57 -17.97 3.12
C GLU A 179 19.72 -16.96 3.00
N GLN A 180 20.96 -17.45 2.83
CA GLN A 180 22.15 -16.59 2.71
C GLN A 180 22.03 -15.60 1.54
N ARG A 181 21.54 -16.06 0.38
CA ARG A 181 21.33 -15.19 -0.79
C ARG A 181 20.27 -14.12 -0.52
N LEU A 182 19.13 -14.48 0.07
CA LEU A 182 18.10 -13.50 0.42
C LEU A 182 18.56 -12.54 1.52
N HIS A 183 19.35 -13.02 2.48
CA HIS A 183 19.90 -12.18 3.53
C HIS A 183 20.81 -11.09 2.95
N ASN A 184 21.68 -11.45 2.02
CA ASN A 184 22.59 -10.52 1.35
C ASN A 184 21.87 -9.50 0.46
N THR A 185 20.67 -9.82 -0.04
CA THR A 185 19.88 -8.92 -0.88
C THR A 185 18.85 -8.11 -0.11
N ARG A 186 18.68 -8.34 1.19
CA ARG A 186 17.72 -7.61 2.03
C ARG A 186 18.05 -6.11 2.06
N ARG A 187 17.02 -5.28 1.93
CA ARG A 187 17.16 -3.82 2.00
C ARG A 187 17.60 -3.41 3.41
N GLN A 188 18.73 -2.71 3.49
CA GLN A 188 19.27 -2.20 4.76
C GLN A 188 18.86 -0.75 4.98
N TYR A 189 18.86 -0.33 6.25
CA TYR A 189 18.72 1.08 6.61
C TYR A 189 19.90 1.87 6.02
N THR A 190 19.61 2.78 5.09
CA THR A 190 20.62 3.64 4.49
C THR A 190 20.64 5.00 5.20
N PHE A 191 21.80 5.67 5.19
CA PHE A 191 21.90 7.05 5.68
C PHE A 191 20.98 7.99 4.89
N SER A 192 20.82 7.76 3.58
CA SER A 192 19.90 8.51 2.72
C SER A 192 18.45 8.42 3.18
N LEU A 193 17.98 7.22 3.51
CA LEU A 193 16.64 7.01 4.09
C LEU A 193 16.45 7.81 5.37
N PHE A 194 17.42 7.73 6.29
CA PHE A 194 17.36 8.45 7.56
C PHE A 194 17.34 9.96 7.33
N ALA A 195 18.24 10.49 6.51
CA ALA A 195 18.33 11.90 6.19
C ALA A 195 17.04 12.42 5.56
N GLN A 196 16.50 11.74 4.55
CA GLN A 196 15.26 12.16 3.88
C GLN A 196 14.05 12.12 4.81
N THR A 197 13.91 11.07 5.63
CA THR A 197 12.84 10.98 6.63
C THR A 197 12.98 12.08 7.67
N PHE A 198 14.20 12.31 8.17
CA PHE A 198 14.50 13.35 9.15
C PHE A 198 14.16 14.74 8.60
N PHE A 199 14.63 15.08 7.40
CA PHE A 199 14.36 16.39 6.81
C PHE A 199 12.87 16.59 6.50
N ALA A 200 12.14 15.56 6.07
CA ALA A 200 10.70 15.66 5.86
C ALA A 200 9.95 15.92 7.18
N VAL A 201 10.29 15.19 8.25
CA VAL A 201 9.68 15.39 9.57
C VAL A 201 10.05 16.74 10.17
N VAL A 202 11.32 17.14 10.09
CA VAL A 202 11.78 18.44 10.60
C VAL A 202 11.13 19.57 9.83
N ALA A 203 11.06 19.49 8.50
CA ALA A 203 10.35 20.47 7.69
C ALA A 203 8.89 20.60 8.13
N TRP A 204 8.19 19.49 8.30
CA TRP A 204 6.80 19.49 8.77
C TRP A 204 6.64 20.07 10.18
N VAL A 205 7.53 19.72 11.12
CA VAL A 205 7.54 20.30 12.47
C VAL A 205 7.82 21.80 12.44
N LEU A 206 8.77 22.24 11.63
CA LEU A 206 9.07 23.66 11.47
C LEU A 206 7.90 24.41 10.83
N THR A 207 7.17 23.80 9.89
CA THR A 207 5.92 24.35 9.35
C THR A 207 4.90 24.52 10.48
N ILE A 208 4.70 23.50 11.33
CA ILE A 208 3.82 23.63 12.51
C ILE A 208 4.27 24.82 13.37
N VAL A 209 5.54 24.84 13.77
CA VAL A 209 6.08 25.89 14.65
C VAL A 209 5.94 27.28 14.02
N GLY A 210 6.24 27.44 12.73
CA GLY A 210 6.04 28.68 11.99
C GLY A 210 4.57 29.12 12.01
N SER A 211 3.67 28.21 11.63
CA SER A 211 2.23 28.49 11.64
C SER A 211 1.69 28.87 13.03
N TYR A 212 2.28 28.36 14.12
CA TYR A 212 1.91 28.72 15.50
C TYR A 212 2.57 30.01 16.04
N ILE A 213 3.84 30.26 15.71
CA ILE A 213 4.61 31.37 16.32
C ILE A 213 4.41 32.67 15.55
N THR A 214 4.45 32.64 14.21
CA THR A 214 4.52 33.88 13.43
C THR A 214 3.16 34.38 12.98
N SER A 215 2.18 33.49 12.81
CA SER A 215 1.02 33.79 11.96
C SER A 215 -0.22 32.92 12.23
N LEU A 216 -0.57 32.69 13.51
CA LEU A 216 -1.82 31.98 13.83
C LEU A 216 -3.03 32.69 13.21
N GLY A 217 -3.74 32.00 12.32
CA GLY A 217 -4.90 32.52 11.59
C GLY A 217 -4.60 33.17 10.23
N GLN A 218 -3.34 33.23 9.76
CA GLN A 218 -3.07 33.63 8.38
C GLN A 218 -3.36 32.49 7.41
N HIS A 219 -4.02 32.85 6.30
CA HIS A 219 -4.43 31.94 5.24
C HIS A 219 -3.27 31.03 4.79
N SER A 220 -2.15 31.61 4.30
CA SER A 220 -1.02 30.90 3.68
C SER A 220 -0.43 29.77 4.53
N GLU A 221 -0.38 29.96 5.85
CA GLU A 221 0.22 29.01 6.80
C GLU A 221 -0.69 27.79 7.06
N ALA A 222 -2.00 28.02 7.16
CA ALA A 222 -2.98 26.94 7.25
C ALA A 222 -2.94 26.02 6.01
N LEU A 223 -2.66 26.60 4.84
CA LEU A 223 -2.55 25.88 3.57
C LEU A 223 -1.36 24.90 3.63
N LEU A 224 -0.19 25.39 4.03
CA LEU A 224 1.04 24.59 4.15
C LEU A 224 0.89 23.49 5.20
N LEU A 225 0.23 23.80 6.32
CA LEU A 225 0.00 22.86 7.41
C LEU A 225 -0.89 21.67 7.00
N SER A 226 -2.06 21.96 6.42
CA SER A 226 -3.03 20.93 6.02
C SER A 226 -2.50 20.05 4.89
N SER A 227 -1.84 20.65 3.91
CA SER A 227 -1.19 19.92 2.82
C SER A 227 -0.07 19.01 3.35
N GLY A 228 0.77 19.49 4.26
CA GLY A 228 1.89 18.70 4.77
C GLY A 228 1.45 17.53 5.58
N THR A 229 0.42 17.76 6.37
CA THR A 229 -0.28 16.72 7.10
C THR A 229 -0.75 15.62 6.16
N LEU A 230 -1.24 15.95 4.96
CA LEU A 230 -1.68 14.97 3.96
C LEU A 230 -0.57 14.04 3.45
N TRP A 231 0.70 14.44 3.49
CA TRP A 231 1.84 13.62 3.04
C TRP A 231 2.47 12.78 4.16
N THR A 232 2.11 13.01 5.42
CA THR A 232 2.69 12.33 6.60
C THR A 232 2.54 10.81 6.60
N TRP A 233 1.56 10.25 5.86
CA TRP A 233 1.39 8.79 5.70
C TRP A 233 2.62 8.11 5.10
N LEU A 234 3.46 8.83 4.34
CA LEU A 234 4.69 8.29 3.77
C LEU A 234 5.64 7.77 4.85
N VAL A 235 5.70 8.43 6.02
CA VAL A 235 6.60 8.06 7.11
C VAL A 235 6.35 6.63 7.60
N PRO A 236 5.15 6.24 8.08
CA PRO A 236 4.90 4.89 8.58
C PRO A 236 4.93 3.86 7.46
N VAL A 237 4.59 4.21 6.21
CA VAL A 237 4.65 3.27 5.09
C VAL A 237 6.09 2.97 4.70
N VAL A 238 6.94 3.98 4.52
CA VAL A 238 8.36 3.80 4.18
C VAL A 238 9.09 3.08 5.31
N LEU A 239 8.94 3.53 6.55
CA LEU A 239 9.59 2.89 7.70
C LEU A 239 9.03 1.48 7.96
N GLY A 240 7.75 1.26 7.69
CA GLY A 240 7.11 -0.05 7.80
C GLY A 240 7.69 -1.05 6.81
N TRP A 241 7.88 -0.67 5.54
CA TRP A 241 8.53 -1.54 4.56
C TRP A 241 9.96 -1.90 4.93
N MET A 242 10.68 -0.94 5.54
CA MET A 242 12.04 -1.17 6.06
C MET A 242 12.05 -2.13 7.25
N ALA A 243 11.04 -2.05 8.13
CA ALA A 243 10.89 -2.98 9.25
C ALA A 243 10.59 -4.41 8.74
N VAL A 244 9.59 -4.56 7.87
CA VAL A 244 9.18 -5.86 7.29
C VAL A 244 10.33 -6.52 6.52
N GLY A 245 11.17 -5.72 5.86
CA GLY A 245 12.36 -6.20 5.16
C GLY A 245 12.06 -6.69 3.74
N THR A 246 11.98 -5.75 2.80
CA THR A 246 11.94 -6.05 1.36
C THR A 246 13.35 -6.34 0.82
N GLN A 247 13.45 -6.85 -0.40
CA GLN A 247 14.76 -6.99 -1.04
C GLN A 247 15.23 -5.62 -1.56
N SER A 248 16.47 -5.54 -2.03
CA SER A 248 17.06 -4.28 -2.52
C SER A 248 17.00 -4.14 -4.03
N ARG A 249 16.78 -5.24 -4.75
CA ARG A 249 16.90 -5.32 -6.21
C ARG A 249 15.78 -6.18 -6.81
N LYS A 250 15.40 -5.87 -8.05
CA LYS A 250 14.51 -6.71 -8.86
C LYS A 250 15.12 -8.11 -9.08
N ASN A 251 14.28 -9.12 -9.30
CA ASN A 251 14.70 -10.51 -9.53
C ASN A 251 15.54 -11.18 -8.44
N THR A 252 15.81 -10.54 -7.30
CA THR A 252 16.61 -11.11 -6.20
C THR A 252 16.08 -12.46 -5.72
N VAL A 253 14.76 -12.60 -5.57
CA VAL A 253 14.14 -13.88 -5.19
C VAL A 253 14.33 -14.94 -6.28
N ARG A 254 14.19 -14.56 -7.55
CA ARG A 254 14.41 -15.44 -8.70
C ARG A 254 15.87 -15.90 -8.78
N GLU A 255 16.80 -14.96 -8.70
CA GLU A 255 18.25 -15.21 -8.66
C GLU A 255 18.63 -16.08 -7.46
N ALA A 256 18.01 -15.86 -6.31
CA ALA A 256 18.26 -16.67 -5.13
C ALA A 256 17.73 -18.10 -5.26
N ILE A 257 16.59 -18.32 -5.93
CA ILE A 257 16.06 -19.67 -6.21
C ILE A 257 16.94 -20.39 -7.25
N GLN A 258 17.30 -19.69 -8.32
CA GLN A 258 18.10 -20.24 -9.42
C GLN A 258 19.55 -20.52 -8.99
N GLY A 259 20.13 -19.67 -8.16
CA GLY A 259 21.49 -19.77 -7.66
C GLY A 259 22.55 -19.62 -8.78
N GLU A 260 23.55 -18.77 -8.59
CA GLU A 260 24.78 -18.90 -9.35
C GLU A 260 25.59 -20.08 -8.82
N ILE A 261 26.08 -20.94 -9.72
CA ILE A 261 27.04 -22.01 -9.39
C ILE A 261 28.39 -21.35 -9.12
N ILE A 262 28.52 -20.66 -7.99
CA ILE A 262 29.80 -20.11 -7.55
C ILE A 262 30.61 -21.29 -6.98
N ARG A 263 31.62 -21.74 -7.73
CA ARG A 263 32.61 -22.77 -7.34
C ARG A 263 32.03 -24.17 -7.02
N GLY A 264 31.01 -24.62 -7.76
CA GLY A 264 30.59 -26.02 -7.77
C GLY A 264 29.94 -26.57 -6.49
N LYS A 265 29.62 -25.72 -5.50
CA LYS A 265 29.08 -26.16 -4.19
C LYS A 265 27.62 -25.80 -3.89
N SER A 266 27.00 -24.87 -4.63
CA SER A 266 25.57 -24.55 -4.42
C SER A 266 24.79 -24.92 -5.66
N ALA A 267 23.84 -25.82 -5.51
CA ALA A 267 23.02 -26.31 -6.61
C ALA A 267 21.58 -25.74 -6.48
N PRO A 268 20.99 -25.21 -7.57
CA PRO A 268 19.66 -24.61 -7.59
C PRO A 268 18.61 -25.45 -6.87
N ILE A 269 17.66 -24.80 -6.18
CA ILE A 269 16.42 -25.49 -5.81
C ILE A 269 15.52 -25.48 -7.05
N LYS A 270 15.70 -26.49 -7.92
CA LYS A 270 14.87 -26.62 -9.14
C LYS A 270 13.38 -26.75 -8.83
N ALA A 271 13.04 -27.21 -7.62
CA ALA A 271 11.69 -27.39 -7.12
C ALA A 271 10.86 -26.10 -6.98
N LEU A 272 11.50 -24.93 -6.94
CA LEU A 272 10.84 -23.64 -6.83
C LEU A 272 11.06 -22.82 -8.10
N GLU A 273 10.06 -22.08 -8.53
CA GLU A 273 10.17 -21.12 -9.63
C GLU A 273 9.53 -19.79 -9.27
N ALA A 274 10.22 -18.69 -9.58
CA ALA A 274 9.73 -17.33 -9.38
C ALA A 274 8.84 -16.89 -10.55
N GLU A 275 7.71 -17.58 -10.76
CA GLU A 275 6.74 -17.31 -11.82
C GLU A 275 5.31 -17.25 -11.26
N SER A 276 4.39 -16.64 -12.00
CA SER A 276 2.96 -16.64 -11.67
C SER A 276 2.17 -17.63 -12.53
N GLY A 277 0.94 -17.92 -12.12
CA GLY A 277 0.09 -18.82 -12.87
C GLY A 277 0.36 -20.28 -12.58
N PHE A 278 0.37 -21.09 -13.63
CA PHE A 278 0.67 -22.51 -13.55
C PHE A 278 2.00 -22.81 -14.25
N ILE A 279 2.77 -23.74 -13.70
CA ILE A 279 4.00 -24.22 -14.34
C ILE A 279 3.64 -24.97 -15.63
N ASN A 280 4.43 -24.75 -16.70
CA ASN A 280 4.25 -25.33 -18.04
C ASN A 280 2.80 -25.20 -18.56
N PRO A 281 2.30 -23.97 -18.78
CA PRO A 281 1.01 -23.80 -19.41
C PRO A 281 1.02 -24.45 -20.81
N PRO A 282 -0.02 -25.22 -21.20
CA PRO A 282 -0.15 -25.62 -22.59
C PRO A 282 -0.10 -24.35 -23.46
N LEU A 283 0.62 -24.40 -24.59
CA LEU A 283 0.90 -23.23 -25.45
C LEU A 283 -0.34 -22.40 -25.84
N THR A 284 -1.55 -22.96 -25.70
CA THR A 284 -2.84 -22.35 -26.03
C THR A 284 -3.62 -21.79 -24.84
N VAL A 285 -3.08 -21.76 -23.60
CA VAL A 285 -3.94 -21.73 -22.38
C VAL A 285 -3.88 -20.46 -21.52
N ILE A 286 -2.85 -19.61 -21.53
CA ILE A 286 -2.92 -18.37 -20.72
C ILE A 286 -3.63 -17.27 -21.53
N HIS A 287 -4.93 -17.15 -21.31
CA HIS A 287 -5.77 -16.21 -22.04
C HIS A 287 -5.47 -14.78 -21.60
N GLN A 288 -5.09 -13.98 -22.59
CA GLN A 288 -5.37 -12.55 -22.58
C GLN A 288 -6.89 -12.39 -22.49
N ALA A 289 -7.38 -11.83 -21.38
CA ALA A 289 -8.76 -11.36 -21.29
C ALA A 289 -8.72 -9.87 -21.66
N LEU A 290 -9.43 -9.50 -22.74
CA LEU A 290 -9.19 -8.24 -23.45
C LEU A 290 -7.72 -8.11 -23.87
N TRP A 291 -6.95 -7.28 -23.16
CA TRP A 291 -5.60 -6.84 -23.50
C TRP A 291 -4.58 -7.16 -22.40
N SER A 292 -4.99 -7.88 -21.35
CA SER A 292 -4.12 -8.20 -20.20
C SER A 292 -4.32 -9.64 -19.76
N GLN A 293 -3.32 -10.18 -19.04
CA GLN A 293 -3.41 -11.51 -18.46
C GLN A 293 -4.34 -11.50 -17.24
N VAL A 294 -5.11 -12.58 -17.08
CA VAL A 294 -6.03 -12.71 -15.93
C VAL A 294 -5.29 -12.65 -14.60
N GLN A 295 -4.09 -13.21 -14.51
CA GLN A 295 -3.21 -13.14 -13.32
C GLN A 295 -2.87 -11.68 -12.95
N GLY A 296 -2.55 -10.86 -13.96
CA GLY A 296 -2.18 -9.45 -13.82
C GLY A 296 -1.18 -9.17 -12.73
N ASP A 297 -1.60 -8.44 -11.71
CA ASP A 297 -0.72 -7.92 -10.65
C ASP A 297 -0.07 -9.02 -9.82
N GLU A 298 -0.65 -10.23 -9.77
CA GLU A 298 0.00 -11.38 -9.14
C GLU A 298 1.37 -11.67 -9.80
N ALA A 299 1.46 -11.46 -11.12
CA ALA A 299 2.67 -11.69 -11.93
C ALA A 299 3.75 -10.63 -11.72
N CYS A 300 3.39 -9.43 -11.27
CA CYS A 300 4.30 -8.28 -11.21
C CYS A 300 5.17 -8.33 -9.95
N GLN A 301 6.49 -8.42 -10.10
CA GLN A 301 7.39 -8.35 -8.93
C GLN A 301 7.32 -6.99 -8.24
N GLY A 302 7.49 -6.99 -6.92
CA GLY A 302 7.59 -5.78 -6.13
C GLY A 302 6.61 -5.75 -4.94
N PRO A 303 6.98 -5.11 -3.82
CA PRO A 303 6.15 -5.03 -2.62
C PRO A 303 4.79 -4.35 -2.82
N ALA A 304 4.70 -3.39 -3.75
CA ALA A 304 3.42 -2.73 -4.09
C ALA A 304 2.38 -3.71 -4.65
N TYR A 305 2.79 -4.87 -5.18
CA TYR A 305 1.90 -5.89 -5.75
C TYR A 305 1.59 -7.04 -4.78
N ASN A 306 2.08 -7.02 -3.54
CA ASN A 306 1.83 -8.09 -2.57
C ASN A 306 0.33 -8.25 -2.25
N TYR A 307 -0.46 -7.18 -2.37
CA TYR A 307 -1.93 -7.27 -2.24
C TYR A 307 -2.56 -8.30 -3.20
N ALA A 308 -1.92 -8.58 -4.35
CA ALA A 308 -2.42 -9.53 -5.33
C ALA A 308 -2.09 -10.99 -4.98
N ARG A 309 -1.21 -11.23 -4.00
CA ARG A 309 -0.74 -12.56 -3.57
C ARG A 309 -1.35 -13.05 -2.27
N ILE A 310 -2.33 -12.31 -1.72
CA ILE A 310 -2.95 -12.62 -0.43
C ILE A 310 -3.59 -14.01 -0.36
N LEU A 311 -3.87 -14.65 -1.50
CA LEU A 311 -4.47 -16.00 -1.59
C LEU A 311 -3.47 -17.08 -1.99
N THR A 312 -2.43 -16.75 -2.77
CA THR A 312 -1.45 -17.74 -3.24
C THR A 312 -0.28 -17.92 -2.28
N TYR A 313 0.13 -16.87 -1.56
CA TYR A 313 1.19 -16.99 -0.55
C TYR A 313 0.83 -17.96 0.60
N PRO A 314 -0.37 -17.90 1.23
CA PRO A 314 -0.70 -18.86 2.29
C PRO A 314 -0.71 -20.32 1.82
N LYS A 315 -1.12 -20.59 0.57
CA LYS A 315 -1.09 -21.92 -0.03
C LYS A 315 0.35 -22.42 -0.17
N LEU A 316 1.24 -21.58 -0.71
CA LEU A 316 2.68 -21.88 -0.82
C LEU A 316 3.30 -22.18 0.55
N ARG A 317 3.06 -21.31 1.54
CA ARG A 317 3.56 -21.48 2.91
C ARG A 317 3.09 -22.80 3.50
N ASN A 318 1.79 -23.08 3.47
CA ASN A 318 1.23 -24.30 4.04
C ASN A 318 1.81 -25.55 3.36
N ARG A 319 1.94 -25.53 2.02
CA ARG A 319 2.53 -26.65 1.27
C ARG A 319 3.96 -26.97 1.73
N ILE A 320 4.80 -25.95 1.93
CA ILE A 320 6.17 -26.13 2.43
C ILE A 320 6.17 -26.64 3.88
N VAL A 321 5.36 -26.05 4.75
CA VAL A 321 5.23 -26.47 6.16
C VAL A 321 4.80 -27.93 6.27
N ASP A 322 3.80 -28.35 5.48
CA ASP A 322 3.25 -29.71 5.52
C ASP A 322 4.30 -30.75 5.07
N GLU A 323 5.14 -30.44 4.08
CA GLU A 323 6.23 -31.34 3.66
C GLU A 323 7.34 -31.46 4.72
N PHE A 324 7.70 -30.37 5.39
CA PHE A 324 8.63 -30.44 6.53
C PHE A 324 8.07 -31.26 7.68
N GLU A 325 6.78 -31.11 7.98
CA GLU A 325 6.10 -31.90 9.01
C GLU A 325 6.06 -33.39 8.65
N ARG A 326 5.74 -33.73 7.39
CA ARG A 326 5.79 -35.10 6.87
C ARG A 326 7.19 -35.70 6.99
N LYS A 327 8.23 -34.95 6.61
CA LYS A 327 9.63 -35.41 6.72
C LYS A 327 10.02 -35.67 8.17
N ARG A 328 9.62 -34.79 9.10
CA ARG A 328 9.86 -34.99 10.53
C ARG A 328 9.17 -36.25 11.05
N ALA A 329 7.88 -36.44 10.75
CA ALA A 329 7.13 -37.61 11.20
C ALA A 329 7.74 -38.93 10.70
N LEU A 330 8.24 -38.95 9.46
CA LEU A 330 8.95 -40.10 8.90
C LEU A 330 10.25 -40.41 9.67
N LEU A 331 11.04 -39.39 10.01
CA LEU A 331 12.26 -39.57 10.81
C LEU A 331 11.97 -40.04 12.24
N GLU A 332 10.89 -39.56 12.85
CA GLU A 332 10.46 -40.02 14.18
C GLU A 332 10.01 -41.48 14.15
N ALA A 333 9.26 -41.89 13.13
CA ALA A 333 8.88 -43.28 12.93
C ALA A 333 10.08 -44.20 12.71
N GLN A 334 11.06 -43.77 11.91
CA GLN A 334 12.31 -44.51 11.70
C GLN A 334 13.12 -44.68 12.99
N LYS A 335 13.22 -43.63 13.81
CA LYS A 335 13.89 -43.71 15.13
C LYS A 335 13.16 -44.64 16.09
N ALA A 336 11.82 -44.61 16.12
CA ALA A 336 11.02 -45.50 16.95
C ALA A 336 11.19 -46.98 16.54
N GLN A 337 11.29 -47.26 15.24
CA GLN A 337 11.55 -48.60 14.73
C GLN A 337 12.97 -49.08 15.03
N ALA A 338 13.99 -48.23 14.89
CA ALA A 338 15.38 -48.57 15.24
C ALA A 338 15.56 -48.94 16.73
N ASN A 339 14.73 -48.39 17.62
CA ASN A 339 14.73 -48.70 19.04
C ASN A 339 13.99 -50.01 19.39
N THR A 340 13.19 -50.57 18.46
CA THR A 340 12.44 -51.80 18.67
C THR A 340 13.19 -52.94 17.99
N SER A 341 14.02 -53.66 18.76
CA SER A 341 14.89 -54.76 18.31
C SER A 341 14.12 -55.95 17.71
N LYS A 342 13.62 -55.83 16.48
CA LYS A 342 13.19 -56.96 15.64
C LYS A 342 13.94 -56.94 14.30
N PRO A 343 14.27 -58.10 13.71
CA PRO A 343 15.18 -58.16 12.57
C PRO A 343 14.57 -57.53 11.32
N MET A 344 15.39 -56.75 10.62
CA MET A 344 15.09 -55.85 9.50
C MET A 344 14.70 -56.54 8.18
N GLN A 345 14.46 -57.85 8.16
CA GLN A 345 14.39 -58.62 6.90
C GLN A 345 12.97 -58.93 6.38
N GLU A 346 11.91 -58.82 7.19
CA GLU A 346 10.54 -59.15 6.74
C GLU A 346 9.69 -57.96 6.30
N LEU A 347 10.07 -56.71 6.64
CA LEU A 347 9.22 -55.54 6.35
C LEU A 347 9.55 -54.84 5.03
N GLN A 348 10.76 -55.01 4.48
CA GLN A 348 11.15 -54.37 3.23
C GLN A 348 10.43 -54.96 2.00
N ARG A 349 9.81 -56.14 2.16
CA ARG A 349 8.94 -56.78 1.16
C ARG A 349 7.45 -56.43 1.31
N ASN A 350 7.02 -56.00 2.50
CA ASN A 350 5.62 -55.69 2.80
C ASN A 350 5.32 -54.18 2.79
N ASN A 351 6.30 -53.31 3.08
CA ASN A 351 6.12 -51.86 3.01
C ASN A 351 6.12 -51.31 1.58
N THR A 352 6.49 -52.12 0.59
CA THR A 352 6.33 -51.80 -0.83
C THR A 352 4.87 -51.89 -1.31
N VAL A 353 3.97 -52.46 -0.50
CA VAL A 353 2.58 -52.77 -0.90
C VAL A 353 1.54 -51.88 -0.18
N GLN A 354 1.95 -51.00 0.74
CA GLN A 354 1.03 -50.05 1.42
C GLN A 354 1.55 -48.61 1.53
N LEU A 355 2.47 -48.20 0.65
CA LEU A 355 2.31 -46.86 0.10
C LEU A 355 1.08 -46.97 -0.80
N GLU A 356 -0.10 -46.64 -0.28
CA GLU A 356 -1.20 -46.27 -1.16
C GLU A 356 -0.67 -45.15 -2.04
N ALA A 357 -0.25 -45.56 -3.23
CA ALA A 357 -0.16 -44.75 -4.41
C ALA A 357 -1.55 -44.18 -4.64
N GLY A 358 -1.87 -43.12 -3.89
CA GLY A 358 -2.72 -42.06 -4.37
C GLY A 358 -2.04 -41.52 -5.62
N SER A 359 -2.29 -42.21 -6.72
CA SER A 359 -2.08 -41.83 -8.11
C SER A 359 -2.93 -40.58 -8.41
N SER A 360 -2.74 -39.53 -7.63
CA SER A 360 -3.09 -38.19 -8.03
C SER A 360 -1.94 -37.72 -8.89
N HIS A 361 -2.17 -37.71 -10.21
CA HIS A 361 -1.28 -37.07 -11.16
C HIS A 361 -0.73 -35.76 -10.59
N ASN A 362 0.56 -35.49 -10.82
CA ASN A 362 1.31 -34.30 -10.42
C ASN A 362 0.68 -33.01 -10.96
N ILE A 363 -0.40 -32.55 -10.34
CA ILE A 363 -1.13 -31.37 -10.77
C ILE A 363 -0.76 -30.26 -9.80
N ASP A 364 -0.05 -29.27 -10.35
CA ASP A 364 0.24 -28.00 -9.70
C ASP A 364 -1.07 -27.36 -9.21
N GLU A 365 -1.20 -27.18 -7.89
CA GLU A 365 -2.35 -26.54 -7.22
C GLU A 365 -1.94 -25.23 -6.52
N PRO A 366 -1.56 -24.19 -7.29
CA PRO A 366 -1.01 -22.97 -6.69
C PRO A 366 -2.08 -22.07 -6.07
N TYR A 367 -3.36 -22.30 -6.37
CA TYR A 367 -4.46 -21.47 -5.91
C TYR A 367 -5.22 -22.14 -4.74
N MET A 368 -5.37 -21.37 -3.65
CA MET A 368 -6.15 -21.76 -2.46
C MET A 368 -7.64 -21.88 -2.80
N THR A 369 -8.30 -23.01 -2.48
CA THR A 369 -9.72 -23.16 -2.78
C THR A 369 -10.58 -22.27 -1.87
N TRP A 370 -11.80 -21.92 -2.30
CA TRP A 370 -12.71 -21.15 -1.44
C TRP A 370 -13.07 -21.86 -0.13
N LYS A 371 -12.99 -23.20 -0.09
CA LYS A 371 -13.15 -23.99 1.14
C LYS A 371 -11.98 -23.73 2.09
N ASP A 372 -10.76 -23.76 1.57
CA ASP A 372 -9.55 -23.49 2.35
C ASP A 372 -9.55 -22.05 2.89
N VAL A 373 -9.94 -21.07 2.05
CA VAL A 373 -10.09 -19.66 2.46
C VAL A 373 -11.08 -19.53 3.62
N LYS A 374 -12.24 -20.20 3.52
CA LYS A 374 -13.27 -20.19 4.57
C LYS A 374 -12.79 -20.88 5.85
N ALA A 375 -11.98 -21.94 5.75
CA ALA A 375 -11.41 -22.66 6.88
C ALA A 375 -10.25 -21.92 7.56
N SER A 376 -9.47 -21.13 6.81
CA SER A 376 -8.27 -20.45 7.30
C SER A 376 -8.60 -19.26 8.21
N SER A 377 -8.48 -19.47 9.53
CA SER A 377 -8.64 -18.41 10.53
C SER A 377 -7.57 -17.33 10.40
N ASP A 378 -6.31 -17.73 10.18
CA ASP A 378 -5.18 -16.79 10.05
C ASP A 378 -5.33 -15.88 8.84
N TRP A 379 -5.75 -16.42 7.68
CA TRP A 379 -5.97 -15.59 6.50
C TRP A 379 -7.07 -14.56 6.75
N LYS A 380 -8.20 -14.97 7.35
CA LYS A 380 -9.32 -14.06 7.68
C LYS A 380 -8.86 -12.94 8.61
N ARG A 381 -8.14 -13.27 9.69
CA ARG A 381 -7.58 -12.29 10.61
C ARG A 381 -6.65 -11.33 9.86
N ASN A 382 -5.70 -11.86 9.08
CA ASN A 382 -4.72 -11.04 8.38
C ASN A 382 -5.37 -10.11 7.36
N PHE A 383 -6.35 -10.59 6.59
CA PHE A 383 -7.08 -9.79 5.60
C PHE A 383 -7.91 -8.67 6.25
N VAL A 384 -8.65 -8.97 7.32
CA VAL A 384 -9.47 -7.99 8.03
C VAL A 384 -8.58 -6.94 8.70
N THR A 385 -7.57 -7.37 9.46
CA THR A 385 -6.65 -6.46 10.14
C THR A 385 -5.92 -5.55 9.14
N SER A 386 -5.48 -6.08 8.00
CA SER A 386 -4.84 -5.26 6.96
C SER A 386 -5.75 -4.18 6.41
N ASN A 387 -7.03 -4.49 6.16
CA ASN A 387 -8.00 -3.49 5.69
C ASN A 387 -8.31 -2.45 6.78
N VAL A 388 -8.46 -2.87 8.04
CA VAL A 388 -8.71 -1.94 9.16
C VAL A 388 -7.57 -0.93 9.30
N ILE A 389 -6.32 -1.40 9.29
CA ILE A 389 -5.15 -0.50 9.38
C ILE A 389 -5.04 0.38 8.14
N ALA A 390 -5.32 -0.14 6.95
CA ALA A 390 -5.31 0.64 5.71
C ALA A 390 -6.36 1.77 5.71
N VAL A 391 -7.60 1.49 6.14
CA VAL A 391 -8.66 2.50 6.34
C VAL A 391 -8.21 3.52 7.38
N PHE A 392 -7.69 3.04 8.51
CA PHE A 392 -7.26 3.88 9.61
C PHE A 392 -6.16 4.86 9.19
N LEU A 393 -5.13 4.41 8.45
CA LEU A 393 -4.09 5.29 7.94
C LEU A 393 -4.66 6.27 6.90
N GLN A 394 -5.39 5.77 5.90
CA GLN A 394 -5.92 6.60 4.81
C GLN A 394 -6.80 7.73 5.34
N TRP A 395 -7.81 7.39 6.16
CA TRP A 395 -8.77 8.38 6.65
C TRP A 395 -8.29 9.10 7.91
N GLY A 396 -7.36 8.54 8.68
CA GLY A 396 -6.71 9.28 9.77
C GLY A 396 -5.86 10.43 9.23
N ILE A 397 -5.03 10.17 8.21
CA ILE A 397 -4.19 11.21 7.59
C ILE A 397 -5.01 12.13 6.68
N THR A 398 -5.76 11.61 5.71
CA THR A 398 -6.58 12.46 4.83
C THR A 398 -7.67 13.19 5.60
N GLY A 399 -8.31 12.53 6.57
CA GLY A 399 -9.29 13.16 7.45
C GLY A 399 -8.67 14.27 8.29
N SER A 400 -7.42 14.14 8.73
CA SER A 400 -6.76 15.23 9.49
C SER A 400 -6.54 16.47 8.65
N ALA A 401 -6.07 16.30 7.40
CA ALA A 401 -5.94 17.38 6.45
C ALA A 401 -7.30 18.02 6.12
N ILE A 402 -8.36 17.20 6.00
CA ILE A 402 -9.74 17.69 5.81
C ILE A 402 -10.21 18.47 7.03
N VAL A 403 -10.02 17.97 8.26
CA VAL A 403 -10.45 18.64 9.50
C VAL A 403 -9.78 20.01 9.62
N ILE A 404 -8.46 20.08 9.38
CA ILE A 404 -7.72 21.35 9.37
C ILE A 404 -8.34 22.27 8.31
N SER A 405 -8.46 21.81 7.06
CA SER A 405 -8.91 22.64 5.94
C SER A 405 -10.39 23.05 5.99
N TYR A 406 -11.28 22.19 6.49
CA TYR A 406 -12.73 22.37 6.52
C TYR A 406 -13.17 23.25 7.70
N LEU A 407 -12.49 23.14 8.84
CA LEU A 407 -12.80 23.91 10.05
C LEU A 407 -12.00 25.21 10.13
N THR A 408 -10.96 25.38 9.32
CA THR A 408 -10.27 26.67 9.20
C THR A 408 -11.08 27.60 8.31
N GLU A 409 -11.37 28.80 8.83
CA GLU A 409 -12.19 29.85 8.20
C GLU A 409 -13.65 29.42 7.96
N VAL A 410 -14.24 29.89 6.85
CA VAL A 410 -15.64 29.69 6.47
C VAL A 410 -15.95 28.20 6.50
N ARG A 411 -16.53 27.74 7.62
CA ARG A 411 -16.76 26.31 7.88
C ARG A 411 -17.55 25.71 6.72
N GLY A 412 -16.93 24.79 6.00
CA GLY A 412 -17.53 24.28 4.78
C GLY A 412 -16.55 23.56 3.86
N LEU A 413 -17.13 22.94 2.83
CA LEU A 413 -16.35 22.26 1.81
C LEU A 413 -15.82 23.30 0.81
N GLY A 414 -14.58 23.74 1.00
CA GLY A 414 -13.84 24.56 0.04
C GLY A 414 -13.14 23.72 -1.04
N CYS A 415 -12.45 24.39 -1.97
CA CYS A 415 -11.65 23.71 -3.00
C CYS A 415 -10.60 22.77 -2.41
N ARG A 416 -9.95 23.18 -1.31
CA ARG A 416 -8.89 22.40 -0.67
C ARG A 416 -9.45 21.17 0.04
N SER A 417 -10.34 21.36 1.01
CA SER A 417 -10.99 20.25 1.71
C SER A 417 -11.72 19.32 0.74
N GLY A 418 -12.31 19.86 -0.34
CA GLY A 418 -12.90 19.10 -1.44
C GLY A 418 -11.86 18.30 -2.24
N SER A 419 -10.70 18.88 -2.53
CA SER A 419 -9.58 18.18 -3.18
C SER A 419 -9.07 17.01 -2.33
N TYR A 420 -8.93 17.20 -1.02
CA TYR A 420 -8.49 16.15 -0.10
C TYR A 420 -9.55 15.05 0.06
N LEU A 421 -10.83 15.43 0.11
CA LEU A 421 -11.93 14.48 0.11
C LEU A 421 -11.94 13.66 -1.18
N LEU A 422 -11.79 14.31 -2.34
CA LEU A 422 -11.69 13.64 -3.63
C LEU A 422 -10.50 12.67 -3.64
N TYR A 423 -9.34 13.11 -3.15
CA TYR A 423 -8.15 12.26 -3.02
C TYR A 423 -8.42 11.00 -2.18
N GLY A 424 -9.06 11.16 -1.01
CA GLY A 424 -9.43 10.03 -0.14
C GLY A 424 -10.43 9.06 -0.77
N VAL A 425 -11.44 9.59 -1.47
CA VAL A 425 -12.46 8.78 -2.17
C VAL A 425 -11.85 8.02 -3.34
N LEU A 426 -11.02 8.66 -4.17
CA LEU A 426 -10.36 8.00 -5.29
C LEU A 426 -9.34 6.96 -4.82
N ALA A 427 -8.57 7.25 -3.76
CA ALA A 427 -7.64 6.29 -3.15
C ALA A 427 -8.38 5.03 -2.64
N THR A 428 -9.51 5.22 -1.96
CA THR A 428 -10.37 4.13 -1.46
C THR A 428 -11.00 3.34 -2.61
N SER A 429 -11.45 4.02 -3.66
CA SER A 429 -12.06 3.39 -4.84
C SER A 429 -11.05 2.53 -5.60
N ALA A 430 -9.83 3.04 -5.81
CA ALA A 430 -8.75 2.28 -6.42
C ALA A 430 -8.44 1.00 -5.63
N HIS A 431 -8.34 1.10 -4.30
CA HIS A 431 -8.13 -0.05 -3.40
C HIS A 431 -9.22 -1.11 -3.56
N ILE A 432 -10.49 -0.71 -3.50
CA ILE A 432 -11.64 -1.64 -3.63
C ILE A 432 -11.63 -2.32 -4.99
N LEU A 433 -11.46 -1.56 -6.08
CA LEU A 433 -11.46 -2.11 -7.44
C LEU A 433 -10.32 -3.11 -7.66
N LEU A 434 -9.13 -2.82 -7.14
CA LEU A 434 -7.97 -3.70 -7.24
C LEU A 434 -8.14 -4.96 -6.39
N LEU A 435 -8.67 -4.86 -5.16
CA LEU A 435 -8.99 -6.05 -4.36
C LEU A 435 -10.07 -6.92 -5.00
N VAL A 436 -11.14 -6.32 -5.53
CA VAL A 436 -12.19 -7.05 -6.25
C VAL A 436 -11.59 -7.76 -7.46
N SER A 437 -10.68 -7.11 -8.20
CA SER A 437 -9.96 -7.75 -9.30
C SER A 437 -9.18 -8.99 -8.85
N VAL A 438 -8.48 -8.93 -7.71
CA VAL A 438 -7.74 -10.08 -7.16
C VAL A 438 -8.66 -11.27 -6.90
N PHE A 439 -9.82 -11.06 -6.25
CA PHE A 439 -10.76 -12.16 -5.98
C PHE A 439 -11.39 -12.72 -7.27
N LEU A 440 -11.71 -11.87 -8.25
CA LEU A 440 -12.25 -12.33 -9.54
C LEU A 440 -11.20 -13.12 -10.34
N SER A 441 -9.96 -12.62 -10.40
CA SER A 441 -8.83 -13.31 -11.01
C SER A 441 -8.57 -14.65 -10.35
N HIS A 442 -8.55 -14.68 -9.01
CA HIS A 442 -8.40 -15.91 -8.24
C HIS A 442 -9.51 -16.91 -8.54
N HIS A 443 -10.76 -16.45 -8.63
CA HIS A 443 -11.88 -17.32 -8.97
C HIS A 443 -11.70 -17.99 -10.34
N VAL A 444 -11.29 -17.22 -11.34
CA VAL A 444 -11.03 -17.72 -12.69
C VAL A 444 -9.87 -18.73 -12.68
N MET A 445 -8.79 -18.41 -11.96
CA MET A 445 -7.65 -19.32 -11.84
C MET A 445 -8.01 -20.62 -11.11
N LEU A 446 -8.90 -20.57 -10.10
CA LEU A 446 -9.43 -21.77 -9.46
C LEU A 446 -10.26 -22.64 -10.40
N MET A 447 -11.08 -22.04 -11.27
CA MET A 447 -11.82 -22.80 -12.28
C MET A 447 -10.86 -23.51 -13.23
N TYR A 448 -9.79 -22.82 -13.67
CA TYR A 448 -8.75 -23.44 -14.49
C TYR A 448 -8.00 -24.56 -13.77
N GLN A 449 -7.71 -24.41 -12.48
CA GLN A 449 -7.09 -25.47 -11.68
C GLN A 449 -7.99 -26.71 -11.60
N ALA A 450 -9.29 -26.53 -11.35
CA ALA A 450 -10.26 -27.62 -11.30
C ALA A 450 -10.44 -28.32 -12.66
N GLU A 451 -10.39 -27.57 -13.76
CA GLU A 451 -10.41 -28.14 -15.12
C GLU A 451 -9.17 -28.99 -15.41
N ARG A 452 -7.98 -28.52 -15.01
CA ARG A 452 -6.74 -29.29 -15.14
C ARG A 452 -6.77 -30.58 -14.34
N GLN A 453 -7.29 -30.52 -13.12
CA GLN A 453 -7.47 -31.70 -12.26
C GLN A 453 -8.30 -32.77 -12.96
N LYS A 454 -9.44 -32.39 -13.56
CA LYS A 454 -10.31 -33.31 -14.30
C LYS A 454 -9.65 -33.83 -15.58
N GLY A 455 -8.97 -32.96 -16.33
CA GLY A 455 -8.30 -33.30 -17.59
C GLY A 455 -7.12 -34.26 -17.44
N ALA A 456 -6.48 -34.31 -16.27
CA ALA A 456 -5.46 -35.32 -15.97
C ALA A 456 -6.04 -36.72 -15.75
N THR A 457 -7.34 -36.83 -15.47
CA THR A 457 -8.01 -38.10 -15.11
C THR A 457 -8.94 -38.66 -16.19
N GLY A 458 -9.09 -37.99 -17.34
CA GLY A 458 -10.03 -38.38 -18.40
C GLY A 458 -9.53 -38.17 -19.83
N PRO A 459 -10.29 -38.62 -20.85
CA PRO A 459 -9.97 -38.37 -22.25
C PRO A 459 -9.86 -36.87 -22.51
N ARG A 460 -8.90 -36.44 -23.35
CA ARG A 460 -8.74 -35.05 -23.80
C ARG A 460 -9.97 -34.60 -24.59
N TYR A 461 -11.03 -34.23 -23.90
CA TYR A 461 -12.11 -33.45 -24.48
C TYR A 461 -11.66 -32.00 -24.53
N GLU A 462 -11.82 -31.36 -25.70
CA GLU A 462 -11.79 -29.91 -25.80
C GLU A 462 -12.92 -29.37 -24.92
N VAL A 463 -12.58 -28.95 -23.71
CA VAL A 463 -13.57 -28.42 -22.76
C VAL A 463 -14.17 -27.16 -23.38
N PRO A 464 -15.50 -27.10 -23.58
CA PRO A 464 -16.16 -25.88 -23.99
C PRO A 464 -15.92 -24.83 -22.90
N ARG A 465 -15.04 -23.86 -23.18
CA ARG A 465 -14.77 -22.75 -22.26
C ARG A 465 -16.07 -22.02 -22.00
N SER A 466 -16.64 -22.24 -20.81
CA SER A 466 -17.91 -21.65 -20.44
C SER A 466 -17.85 -20.12 -20.65
N ALA A 467 -18.91 -19.55 -21.22
CA ALA A 467 -18.99 -18.11 -21.43
C ALA A 467 -18.78 -17.35 -20.10
N GLN A 468 -19.18 -17.96 -18.99
CA GLN A 468 -19.00 -17.44 -17.63
C GLN A 468 -17.53 -17.19 -17.28
N ILE A 469 -16.60 -18.13 -17.50
CA ILE A 469 -15.18 -17.94 -17.20
C ILE A 469 -14.61 -16.75 -17.97
N LYS A 470 -14.98 -16.63 -19.26
CA LYS A 470 -14.53 -15.51 -20.11
C LYS A 470 -15.07 -14.18 -19.59
N TRP A 471 -16.33 -14.12 -19.18
CA TRP A 471 -16.95 -12.90 -18.64
C TRP A 471 -16.33 -12.48 -17.31
N ILE A 472 -16.14 -13.40 -16.37
CA ILE A 472 -15.50 -13.11 -15.07
C ILE A 472 -14.05 -12.67 -15.29
N GLY A 473 -13.31 -13.32 -16.18
CA GLY A 473 -11.94 -12.93 -16.52
C GLY A 473 -11.87 -11.52 -17.13
N ARG A 474 -12.80 -11.16 -18.02
CA ARG A 474 -12.90 -9.80 -18.56
C ARG A 474 -13.23 -8.78 -17.47
N LEU A 475 -14.17 -9.10 -16.56
CA LEU A 475 -14.52 -8.24 -15.45
C LEU A 475 -13.31 -8.01 -14.52
N ALA A 476 -12.55 -9.06 -14.22
CA ALA A 476 -11.33 -8.96 -13.40
C ALA A 476 -10.31 -7.99 -14.01
N VAL A 477 -10.09 -8.07 -15.33
CA VAL A 477 -9.19 -7.17 -16.06
C VAL A 477 -9.73 -5.74 -16.11
N LEU A 478 -11.03 -5.55 -16.33
CA LEU A 478 -11.65 -4.22 -16.34
C LEU A 478 -11.55 -3.54 -14.96
N MET A 479 -11.87 -4.25 -13.88
CA MET A 479 -11.75 -3.71 -12.51
C MET A 479 -10.31 -3.32 -12.19
N ARG A 480 -9.33 -4.13 -12.62
CA ARG A 480 -7.91 -3.79 -12.50
C ARG A 480 -7.55 -2.53 -13.26
N PHE A 481 -7.94 -2.47 -14.52
CA PHE A 481 -7.66 -1.34 -15.40
C PHE A 481 -8.20 -0.05 -14.79
N PHE A 482 -9.48 -0.01 -14.41
CA PHE A 482 -10.07 1.15 -13.76
C PHE A 482 -9.42 1.49 -12.42
N GLY A 483 -9.13 0.49 -11.58
CA GLY A 483 -8.43 0.70 -10.32
C GLY A 483 -7.06 1.36 -10.49
N LYS A 484 -6.26 0.87 -11.44
CA LYS A 484 -4.95 1.46 -11.79
C LYS A 484 -5.10 2.85 -12.38
N SER A 485 -6.03 3.06 -13.32
CA SER A 485 -6.28 4.37 -13.92
C SER A 485 -6.68 5.40 -12.87
N ILE A 486 -7.55 5.03 -11.91
CA ILE A 486 -7.92 5.90 -10.80
C ILE A 486 -6.69 6.20 -9.94
N ALA A 487 -5.86 5.22 -9.60
CA ALA A 487 -4.64 5.47 -8.83
C ALA A 487 -3.68 6.44 -9.55
N VAL A 488 -3.47 6.27 -10.86
CA VAL A 488 -2.65 7.19 -11.67
C VAL A 488 -3.23 8.60 -11.68
N ILE A 489 -4.53 8.75 -11.95
CA ILE A 489 -5.21 10.05 -11.94
C ILE A 489 -5.11 10.68 -10.54
N ASN A 490 -5.29 9.90 -9.48
CA ASN A 490 -5.25 10.39 -8.11
C ASN A 490 -3.84 10.80 -7.67
N ALA A 491 -2.79 10.09 -8.14
CA ALA A 491 -1.39 10.46 -7.93
C ALA A 491 -1.05 11.79 -8.63
N ILE A 492 -1.52 11.97 -9.87
CA ILE A 492 -1.39 13.25 -10.59
C ILE A 492 -2.16 14.35 -9.85
N TRP A 493 -3.38 14.05 -9.40
CA TRP A 493 -4.24 15.00 -8.70
C TRP A 493 -3.60 15.53 -7.42
N ILE A 494 -3.03 14.67 -6.56
CA ILE A 494 -2.41 15.12 -5.31
C ILE A 494 -1.16 16.00 -5.55
N ILE A 495 -0.37 15.68 -6.57
CA ILE A 495 0.79 16.49 -6.98
C ILE A 495 0.33 17.85 -7.51
N LEU A 496 -0.64 17.86 -8.42
CA LEU A 496 -1.20 19.10 -8.98
C LEU A 496 -1.89 19.94 -7.91
N SER A 497 -2.62 19.31 -6.98
CA SER A 497 -3.27 19.98 -5.86
C SER A 497 -2.24 20.67 -4.95
N SER A 498 -1.10 20.00 -4.68
CA SER A 498 0.02 20.60 -3.94
C SER A 498 0.62 21.80 -4.68
N ILE A 499 0.77 21.72 -6.01
CA ILE A 499 1.25 22.87 -6.82
C ILE A 499 0.23 24.00 -6.83
N PHE A 500 -1.06 23.69 -6.98
CA PHE A 500 -2.16 24.66 -6.96
C PHE A 500 -2.23 25.43 -5.64
N GLU A 501 -1.93 24.79 -4.53
CA GLU A 501 -1.79 25.46 -3.23
C GLU A 501 -0.64 26.47 -3.23
N LEU A 502 0.53 26.06 -3.72
CA LEU A 502 1.73 26.91 -3.72
C LEU A 502 1.63 28.13 -4.64
N ILE A 503 0.85 28.05 -5.73
CA ILE A 503 0.63 29.18 -6.63
C ILE A 503 -0.59 30.04 -6.23
N GLY A 504 -1.28 29.72 -5.13
CA GLY A 504 -2.46 30.45 -4.66
C GLY A 504 -3.74 30.21 -5.48
N PHE A 505 -3.83 29.11 -6.25
CA PHE A 505 -5.02 28.81 -7.05
C PHE A 505 -6.28 28.64 -6.19
N TYR A 506 -6.13 28.08 -4.98
CA TYR A 506 -7.24 27.94 -4.03
C TYR A 506 -7.58 29.22 -3.27
N GLU A 507 -6.92 30.35 -3.51
CA GLU A 507 -7.23 31.65 -2.87
C GLU A 507 -8.29 32.46 -3.64
N SER A 508 -9.01 31.86 -4.58
CA SER A 508 -10.12 32.53 -5.25
C SER A 508 -11.33 32.72 -4.32
N CYS A 509 -12.15 33.76 -4.56
CA CYS A 509 -13.39 33.98 -3.78
C CYS A 509 -14.30 32.75 -3.77
N TRP A 510 -14.30 31.97 -4.86
CA TRP A 510 -15.10 30.75 -4.98
C TRP A 510 -14.60 29.66 -4.03
N CYS A 511 -13.28 29.51 -3.92
CA CYS A 511 -12.64 28.54 -3.06
C CYS A 511 -12.68 28.95 -1.58
N THR A 512 -12.25 30.18 -1.26
CA THR A 512 -12.21 30.72 0.10
C THR A 512 -13.62 30.89 0.68
N GLY A 513 -14.59 31.29 -0.15
CA GLY A 513 -15.99 31.40 0.28
C GLY A 513 -16.69 30.05 0.47
N THR A 514 -16.02 28.93 0.18
CA THR A 514 -16.55 27.56 0.22
C THR A 514 -17.83 27.36 -0.58
N VAL A 515 -17.91 27.99 -1.76
CA VAL A 515 -19.08 27.91 -2.66
C VAL A 515 -19.42 26.47 -3.02
N LEU A 516 -18.42 25.59 -3.10
CA LEU A 516 -18.62 24.16 -3.34
C LEU A 516 -19.53 23.49 -2.28
N GLY A 517 -19.40 23.86 -1.00
CA GLY A 517 -20.21 23.31 0.09
C GLY A 517 -21.45 24.14 0.45
N LEU A 518 -21.33 25.46 0.44
CA LEU A 518 -22.40 26.37 0.89
C LEU A 518 -23.32 26.86 -0.24
N GLY A 519 -22.89 26.74 -1.50
CA GLY A 519 -23.64 27.23 -2.66
C GLY A 519 -23.95 28.72 -2.53
N ASN A 520 -25.23 29.07 -2.62
CA ASN A 520 -25.71 30.45 -2.50
C ASN A 520 -25.56 31.05 -1.09
N ARG A 521 -25.22 30.24 -0.08
CA ARG A 521 -24.96 30.69 1.30
C ARG A 521 -23.47 30.93 1.57
N ALA A 522 -22.64 30.82 0.54
CA ALA A 522 -21.22 31.08 0.63
C ALA A 522 -20.95 32.53 1.02
N TRP A 523 -19.97 32.74 1.88
CA TRP A 523 -19.55 34.05 2.35
C TRP A 523 -18.05 34.06 2.48
N VAL A 524 -17.43 35.23 2.37
CA VAL A 524 -15.98 35.40 2.50
C VAL A 524 -15.68 36.39 3.61
N VAL A 525 -14.63 36.11 4.37
CA VAL A 525 -14.14 37.05 5.38
C VAL A 525 -13.36 38.14 4.66
N LEU A 526 -13.85 39.38 4.71
CA LEU A 526 -13.13 40.55 4.20
C LEU A 526 -12.33 41.25 5.30
N PHE A 527 -12.83 41.21 6.54
CA PHE A 527 -12.27 41.93 7.68
C PHE A 527 -12.43 41.10 8.96
N VAL A 528 -11.32 40.78 9.63
CA VAL A 528 -11.33 40.06 10.91
C VAL A 528 -10.07 40.41 11.70
N SER A 529 -10.16 40.44 13.03
CA SER A 529 -8.98 40.54 13.88
C SER A 529 -8.24 39.20 13.89
N GLY A 530 -6.90 39.25 13.79
CA GLY A 530 -6.05 38.04 13.81
C GLY A 530 -6.25 37.20 15.08
N ASP A 531 -6.47 37.84 16.24
CA ASP A 531 -6.68 37.13 17.51
C ASP A 531 -7.95 36.26 17.51
N LYS A 532 -9.02 36.74 16.86
CA LYS A 532 -10.28 35.98 16.75
C LYS A 532 -10.16 34.80 15.80
N MET A 533 -9.45 34.98 14.67
CA MET A 533 -9.17 33.89 13.74
C MET A 533 -8.31 32.81 14.37
N ARG A 534 -7.33 33.21 15.17
CA ARG A 534 -6.49 32.31 15.95
C ARG A 534 -7.32 31.44 16.89
N GLU A 535 -8.17 32.06 17.72
CA GLU A 535 -8.98 31.34 18.70
C GLU A 535 -9.95 30.34 18.04
N GLU A 536 -10.52 30.69 16.89
CA GLU A 536 -11.44 29.82 16.16
C GLU A 536 -10.72 28.65 15.45
N ALA A 537 -9.50 28.85 14.95
CA ALA A 537 -8.75 27.85 14.20
C ALA A 537 -7.94 26.89 15.10
N GLU A 538 -7.45 27.36 16.24
CA GLU A 538 -6.51 26.65 17.12
C GLU A 538 -6.98 25.23 17.48
N ALA A 539 -8.22 25.08 17.95
CA ALA A 539 -8.75 23.78 18.35
C ALA A 539 -8.76 22.76 17.20
N SER A 540 -9.10 23.22 15.99
CA SER A 540 -9.14 22.35 14.80
C SER A 540 -7.74 21.94 14.33
N TRP A 541 -6.76 22.84 14.43
CA TRP A 541 -5.38 22.57 14.06
C TRP A 541 -4.74 21.58 15.03
N ILE A 542 -4.91 21.81 16.34
CA ILE A 542 -4.45 20.88 17.38
C ILE A 542 -5.09 19.51 17.16
N GLY A 543 -6.41 19.46 16.96
CA GLY A 543 -7.13 18.20 16.73
C GLY A 543 -6.65 17.45 15.49
N GLY A 544 -6.49 18.16 14.36
CA GLY A 544 -5.99 17.57 13.11
C GLY A 544 -4.56 17.06 13.24
N LEU A 545 -3.66 17.86 13.82
CA LEU A 545 -2.26 17.45 14.03
C LEU A 545 -2.14 16.27 15.01
N ALA A 546 -2.88 16.29 16.11
CA ALA A 546 -2.91 15.18 17.06
C ALA A 546 -3.40 13.89 16.39
N MET A 547 -4.44 13.98 15.56
CA MET A 547 -4.96 12.84 14.81
C MET A 547 -3.92 12.30 13.81
N SER A 548 -3.26 13.17 13.04
CA SER A 548 -2.19 12.78 12.11
C SER A 548 -1.02 12.09 12.82
N LEU A 549 -0.51 12.70 13.91
CA LEU A 549 0.56 12.15 14.72
C LEU A 549 0.21 10.78 15.29
N PHE A 550 -0.98 10.66 15.87
CA PHE A 550 -1.46 9.41 16.42
C PHE A 550 -1.55 8.33 15.34
N THR A 551 -2.16 8.65 14.20
CA THR A 551 -2.29 7.72 13.08
C THR A 551 -0.92 7.27 12.54
N MET A 552 0.03 8.20 12.43
CA MET A 552 1.40 7.96 11.99
C MET A 552 2.14 7.01 12.95
N ILE A 553 2.18 7.36 14.23
CA ILE A 553 2.89 6.60 15.28
C ILE A 553 2.26 5.21 15.43
N PHE A 554 0.93 5.14 15.54
CA PHE A 554 0.22 3.87 15.69
C PHE A 554 0.51 2.93 14.53
N THR A 555 0.41 3.40 13.29
CA THR A 555 0.61 2.54 12.11
C THR A 555 2.06 2.06 12.01
N TYR A 556 3.04 2.91 12.33
CA TYR A 556 4.44 2.52 12.38
C TYR A 556 4.71 1.48 13.48
N LEU A 557 4.27 1.72 14.70
CA LEU A 557 4.47 0.80 15.83
C LEU A 557 3.78 -0.55 15.58
N PHE A 558 2.58 -0.52 15.02
CA PHE A 558 1.86 -1.72 14.62
C PHE A 558 2.65 -2.52 13.58
N SER A 559 3.09 -1.88 12.49
CA SER A 559 3.90 -2.53 11.45
C SER A 559 5.21 -3.10 12.01
N LYS A 560 5.88 -2.35 12.88
CA LYS A 560 7.13 -2.78 13.53
C LYS A 560 6.94 -3.95 14.48
N SER A 561 5.83 -4.01 15.21
CA SER A 561 5.54 -5.13 16.12
C SER A 561 5.33 -6.47 15.41
N LEU A 562 5.01 -6.43 14.11
CA LEU A 562 4.77 -7.61 13.29
C LEU A 562 6.01 -8.08 12.51
N ALA A 563 7.01 -7.20 12.35
CA ALA A 563 8.26 -7.49 11.66
C ALA A 563 9.22 -8.27 12.56
#